data_AF-A0A665V5B8-F1
#
_entry.id   AF-A0A665V5B8-F1
#
_cell.length_a   1.000
_cell.length_b   1.000
_cell.length_c   1.000
_cell.angle_alpha   90.00
_cell.angle_beta   90.00
_cell.angle_gamma   90.00
#
_symmetry.space_group_name_H-M   'P 1'
#
loop_
_entity.id
_entity.type
_entity.pdbx_description
1 polymer ?
#
loop_
_entity_poly.entity_id
_entity_poly.type
_entity_poly.pdbx_seq_one_letter_code
_entity_poly.pdbx_strand_id
1 'polypeptide(L)'
;MPLVKRNIEPRHLCHGTVPDGVGNELECVTNNTLSAIIRQLSSLSKHAENVFGELFNEANTFYVRANSLQDRIDRLAIKVTQLDSSVEEVSLQDINMRKAFKSSTVQDQQVLSKHSMPNSVADMHSSSDRPPPLSTLTAYREDSADGMKFYSDPSYFFDLWRDKMLQDTEDKRKERRKQRVSTFYSLLKQMVFHSHVHVPFIHLPKEQKRCVESSTLQREVKKVRKARNRRQEWNMMAFDKELRPDHHHPQTLRRGASSEGSLSPDGRLVFFVFEFYFVGL
;
A
#
# COMPACT_ATOMS: atom_id res chain seq x y z
N MET A 1 -4.00 17.05 -11.35
CA MET A 1 -4.68 17.59 -12.55
C MET A 1 -5.94 16.78 -12.80
N PRO A 2 -7.14 17.40 -12.87
CA PRO A 2 -8.32 16.70 -13.36
C PRO A 2 -8.16 16.49 -14.87
N LEU A 3 -7.99 15.24 -15.31
CA LEU A 3 -8.08 14.89 -16.72
C LEU A 3 -9.54 15.09 -17.15
N VAL A 4 -9.77 15.88 -18.20
CA VAL A 4 -11.09 16.03 -18.81
C VAL A 4 -11.45 14.68 -19.42
N LYS A 5 -12.21 13.86 -18.69
CA LYS A 5 -12.47 12.46 -19.05
C LYS A 5 -13.25 12.32 -20.35
N ARG A 6 -13.99 13.34 -20.80
CA ARG A 6 -14.97 13.24 -21.89
C ARG A 6 -14.99 14.55 -22.67
N ASN A 7 -14.22 14.62 -23.75
CA ASN A 7 -14.22 15.76 -24.65
C ASN A 7 -15.25 15.54 -25.77
N ILE A 8 -16.07 16.54 -26.08
CA ILE A 8 -17.05 16.46 -27.16
C ILE A 8 -16.37 16.93 -28.46
N GLU A 9 -16.47 16.12 -29.51
CA GLU A 9 -15.90 16.42 -30.82
C GLU A 9 -16.98 16.63 -31.87
N PRO A 10 -16.85 17.62 -32.78
CA PRO A 10 -15.78 18.63 -32.86
C PRO A 10 -15.93 19.75 -31.81
N ARG A 11 -14.80 20.29 -31.30
CA ARG A 11 -14.83 21.38 -30.30
C ARG A 11 -15.27 22.73 -30.87
N HIS A 12 -14.92 22.99 -32.13
CA HIS A 12 -15.23 24.24 -32.83
C HIS A 12 -16.24 23.95 -33.94
N LEU A 13 -17.28 24.78 -34.03
CA LEU A 13 -18.38 24.58 -34.98
C LEU A 13 -18.19 25.34 -36.30
N CYS A 14 -17.54 26.51 -36.26
CA CYS A 14 -17.52 27.46 -37.38
C CYS A 14 -16.15 28.12 -37.64
N HIS A 15 -15.04 27.50 -37.19
CA HIS A 15 -13.69 28.05 -37.37
C HIS A 15 -13.01 27.69 -38.72
N GLY A 16 -13.71 27.03 -39.64
CA GLY A 16 -13.16 26.66 -40.94
C GLY A 16 -13.25 27.79 -41.97
N THR A 17 -12.24 27.91 -42.83
CA THR A 17 -12.29 28.80 -44.01
C THR A 17 -13.38 28.32 -44.98
N VAL A 18 -14.15 29.25 -45.53
CA VAL A 18 -15.11 28.94 -46.60
C VAL A 18 -14.33 28.64 -47.89
N PRO A 19 -14.64 27.55 -48.61
CA PRO A 19 -13.98 27.24 -49.88
C PRO A 19 -14.19 28.32 -50.94
N ASP A 20 -13.18 28.60 -51.75
CA ASP A 20 -13.27 29.54 -52.86
C ASP A 20 -14.26 29.06 -53.93
N GLY A 21 -15.10 29.96 -54.45
CA GLY A 21 -16.07 29.66 -55.52
C GLY A 21 -17.47 29.23 -55.05
N VAL A 22 -17.77 29.36 -53.75
CA VAL A 22 -19.11 29.10 -53.20
C VAL A 22 -20.03 30.29 -53.49
N GLY A 23 -21.20 30.03 -54.09
CA GLY A 23 -22.16 31.09 -54.45
C GLY A 23 -22.80 31.79 -53.25
N ASN A 24 -23.09 31.05 -52.17
CA ASN A 24 -23.67 31.60 -50.93
C ASN A 24 -22.87 31.14 -49.71
N GLU A 25 -21.92 31.96 -49.28
CA GLU A 25 -21.00 31.65 -48.18
C GLU A 25 -21.74 31.45 -46.85
N LEU A 26 -22.81 32.22 -46.59
CA LEU A 26 -23.58 32.13 -45.34
C LEU A 26 -24.32 30.79 -45.23
N GLU A 27 -24.92 30.32 -46.33
CA GLU A 27 -25.55 29.01 -46.38
C GLU A 27 -24.52 27.88 -46.20
N CYS A 28 -23.32 28.03 -46.78
CA CYS A 28 -22.23 27.08 -46.58
C CYS A 28 -21.79 27.01 -45.12
N VAL A 29 -21.57 28.15 -44.46
CA VAL A 29 -21.18 28.20 -43.04
C VAL A 29 -22.27 27.63 -42.15
N THR A 30 -23.54 27.96 -42.39
CA THR A 30 -24.66 27.43 -41.60
C THR A 30 -24.83 25.92 -41.77
N ASN A 31 -24.73 25.38 -42.99
CA ASN A 31 -24.77 23.94 -43.23
C ASN A 31 -23.58 23.19 -42.60
N ASN A 32 -22.37 23.75 -42.65
CA ASN A 32 -21.20 23.20 -41.97
C ASN A 32 -21.37 23.22 -40.45
N THR A 33 -21.92 24.32 -39.91
CA THR A 33 -22.21 24.46 -38.47
C THR A 33 -23.24 23.42 -38.02
N LEU A 34 -24.34 23.23 -38.77
CA LEU A 34 -25.34 22.21 -38.48
C LEU A 34 -24.75 20.80 -38.53
N SER A 35 -23.92 20.50 -39.54
CA SER A 35 -23.22 19.22 -39.65
C SER A 35 -22.29 18.98 -38.46
N ALA A 36 -21.57 20.02 -38.01
CA ALA A 36 -20.71 19.95 -36.84
C ALA A 36 -21.51 19.74 -35.53
N ILE A 37 -22.68 20.38 -35.38
CA ILE A 37 -23.61 20.16 -34.26
C ILE A 37 -24.10 18.70 -34.23
N ILE A 38 -24.48 18.13 -35.38
CA ILE A 38 -24.91 16.72 -35.45
C ILE A 38 -23.77 15.78 -35.00
N ARG A 39 -22.52 16.06 -35.39
CA ARG A 39 -21.36 15.31 -34.93
C ARG A 39 -21.12 15.45 -33.43
N GLN A 40 -21.28 16.65 -32.86
CA GLN A 40 -21.20 16.87 -31.41
C GLN A 40 -22.27 16.07 -30.67
N LEU A 41 -23.51 16.04 -31.16
CA LEU A 41 -24.58 15.25 -30.55
C LEU A 41 -24.28 13.75 -30.60
N SER A 42 -23.73 13.25 -31.71
CA SER A 42 -23.27 11.86 -31.81
C SER A 42 -22.15 11.54 -30.80
N SER A 43 -21.16 12.43 -30.67
CA SER A 43 -20.09 12.31 -29.66
C SER A 43 -20.65 12.31 -28.22
N LEU A 44 -21.62 13.18 -27.95
CA LEU A 44 -22.31 13.25 -26.65
C LEU A 44 -23.10 11.95 -26.36
N SER A 45 -23.83 11.42 -27.34
CA SER A 45 -24.56 10.15 -27.20
C SER A 45 -23.63 8.99 -26.88
N LYS A 46 -22.47 8.89 -27.55
CA LYS A 46 -21.44 7.89 -27.24
C LYS A 46 -20.95 8.01 -25.79
N HIS A 47 -20.73 9.24 -25.32
CA HIS A 47 -20.31 9.46 -23.93
C HIS A 47 -21.39 9.09 -22.92
N ALA A 48 -22.65 9.37 -23.23
CA ALA A 48 -23.78 8.97 -22.40
C ALA A 48 -23.91 7.44 -22.32
N GLU A 49 -23.80 6.74 -23.46
CA GLU A 49 -23.78 5.27 -23.51
C GLU A 49 -22.69 4.69 -22.61
N ASN A 50 -21.47 5.24 -22.66
CA ASN A 50 -20.37 4.78 -21.81
C ASN A 50 -20.68 4.97 -20.31
N VAL A 51 -21.25 6.11 -19.90
CA VAL A 51 -21.63 6.37 -18.50
C VAL A 51 -22.70 5.40 -18.03
N PHE A 52 -23.77 5.23 -18.82
CA PHE A 52 -24.85 4.33 -18.45
C PHE A 52 -24.43 2.87 -18.50
N GLY A 53 -23.54 2.49 -19.41
CA GLY A 53 -22.95 1.15 -19.48
C GLY A 53 -22.09 0.82 -18.26
N GLU A 54 -21.23 1.73 -17.82
CA GLU A 54 -20.43 1.59 -16.58
C GLU A 54 -21.35 1.39 -15.37
N LEU A 55 -22.35 2.27 -15.19
CA LEU A 55 -23.32 2.18 -14.10
C LEU A 55 -24.15 0.89 -14.14
N PHE A 56 -24.59 0.49 -15.33
CA PHE A 56 -25.36 -0.74 -15.51
C PHE A 56 -24.55 -1.98 -15.12
N ASN A 57 -23.29 -2.07 -15.56
CA ASN A 57 -22.43 -3.20 -15.24
C ASN A 57 -22.16 -3.32 -13.73
N GLU A 58 -21.93 -2.19 -13.06
CA GLU A 58 -21.74 -2.16 -11.61
C GLU A 58 -23.02 -2.53 -10.86
N ALA A 59 -24.17 -1.97 -11.27
CA ALA A 59 -25.47 -2.31 -10.70
C ALA A 59 -25.84 -3.79 -10.92
N ASN A 60 -25.53 -4.35 -12.09
CA ASN A 60 -25.76 -5.76 -12.38
C ASN A 60 -24.85 -6.67 -11.53
N THR A 61 -23.59 -6.28 -11.34
CA THR A 61 -22.67 -7.00 -10.43
C THR A 61 -23.19 -6.98 -8.99
N PHE A 62 -23.71 -5.84 -8.54
CA PHE A 62 -24.37 -5.73 -7.25
C PHE A 62 -25.62 -6.61 -7.15
N TYR A 63 -26.48 -6.57 -8.17
CA TYR A 63 -27.71 -7.37 -8.24
C TYR A 63 -27.44 -8.86 -8.11
N VAL A 64 -26.48 -9.41 -8.86
CA VAL A 64 -26.11 -10.84 -8.79
C VAL A 64 -25.62 -11.21 -7.39
N ARG A 65 -24.80 -10.35 -6.76
CA ARG A 65 -24.31 -10.57 -5.40
C ARG A 65 -25.45 -10.51 -4.37
N ALA A 66 -26.39 -9.58 -4.54
CA ALA A 66 -27.53 -9.41 -3.65
C ALA A 66 -28.44 -10.64 -3.69
N ASN A 67 -28.76 -11.16 -4.89
CA ASN A 67 -29.56 -12.38 -5.04
C ASN A 67 -28.86 -13.60 -4.41
N SER A 68 -27.56 -13.77 -4.66
CA SER A 68 -26.80 -14.86 -4.05
C SER A 68 -26.78 -14.77 -2.51
N LEU A 69 -26.72 -13.56 -1.97
CA LEU A 69 -26.79 -13.32 -0.53
C LEU A 69 -28.20 -13.61 0.00
N GLN A 70 -29.25 -13.19 -0.71
CA GLN A 70 -30.64 -13.45 -0.32
C GLN A 70 -30.92 -14.95 -0.21
N ASP A 71 -30.55 -15.73 -1.21
CA ASP A 71 -30.70 -17.19 -1.16
C ASP A 71 -29.99 -17.83 0.04
N ARG A 72 -28.82 -17.27 0.43
CA ARG A 72 -28.08 -17.73 1.60
C ARG A 72 -28.77 -17.34 2.89
N ILE A 73 -29.36 -16.15 2.96
CA ILE A 73 -30.16 -15.68 4.10
C ILE A 73 -31.38 -16.58 4.29
N ASP A 74 -32.11 -16.89 3.22
CA ASP A 74 -33.32 -17.72 3.31
C ASP A 74 -33.02 -19.13 3.81
N ARG A 75 -31.96 -19.76 3.28
CA ARG A 75 -31.49 -21.07 3.76
C ARG A 75 -30.99 -21.02 5.20
N LEU A 76 -30.33 -19.94 5.60
CA LEU A 76 -29.86 -19.77 6.98
C LEU A 76 -31.03 -19.56 7.94
N ALA A 77 -32.04 -18.79 7.56
CA ALA A 77 -33.23 -18.55 8.35
C ALA A 77 -33.95 -19.86 8.70
N ILE A 78 -34.13 -20.75 7.72
CA ILE A 78 -34.71 -22.09 7.95
C ILE A 78 -33.85 -22.90 8.94
N LYS A 79 -32.52 -22.89 8.78
CA LYS A 79 -31.64 -23.62 9.71
C LYS A 79 -31.73 -23.08 11.12
N VAL A 80 -31.73 -21.76 11.29
CA VAL A 80 -31.80 -21.11 12.61
C VAL A 80 -33.13 -21.39 13.30
N THR A 81 -34.25 -21.41 12.57
CA THR A 81 -35.56 -21.72 13.17
C THR A 81 -35.73 -23.20 13.54
N GLN A 82 -34.97 -24.09 12.91
CA GLN A 82 -34.97 -25.52 13.21
C GLN A 82 -33.96 -25.92 14.30
N LEU A 83 -33.12 -25.01 14.79
CA LEU A 83 -32.17 -25.30 15.86
C LEU A 83 -32.91 -25.50 17.19
N ASP A 84 -32.64 -26.64 17.84
CA ASP A 84 -33.12 -26.95 19.17
C ASP A 84 -31.94 -26.97 20.15
N SER A 85 -31.84 -25.93 20.97
CA SER A 85 -30.78 -25.76 21.96
C SER A 85 -30.84 -26.77 23.12
N SER A 86 -31.96 -27.50 23.29
CA SER A 86 -32.08 -28.53 24.30
C SER A 86 -31.39 -29.85 23.90
N VAL A 87 -31.13 -30.03 22.60
CA VAL A 87 -30.52 -31.26 22.02
C VAL A 87 -29.06 -31.03 21.60
N GLU A 88 -28.66 -29.78 21.33
CA GLU A 88 -27.32 -29.47 20.82
C GLU A 88 -26.24 -29.47 21.93
N GLU A 89 -25.51 -30.58 22.08
CA GLU A 89 -24.40 -30.71 23.02
C GLU A 89 -23.12 -30.03 22.53
N VAL A 90 -22.48 -29.22 23.40
CA VAL A 90 -21.22 -28.53 23.08
C VAL A 90 -20.02 -29.46 23.28
N SER A 91 -19.40 -29.90 22.18
CA SER A 91 -18.21 -30.76 22.23
C SER A 91 -16.90 -29.97 22.38
N LEU A 92 -16.16 -30.24 23.46
CA LEU A 92 -14.81 -29.70 23.66
C LEU A 92 -13.76 -30.30 22.72
N GLN A 93 -14.06 -31.44 22.07
CA GLN A 93 -13.17 -32.08 21.12
C GLN A 93 -13.07 -31.27 19.81
N ASP A 94 -14.14 -30.55 19.44
CA ASP A 94 -14.16 -29.70 18.25
C ASP A 94 -13.17 -28.53 18.34
N ILE A 95 -12.85 -28.06 19.56
CA ILE A 95 -11.92 -26.94 19.78
C ILE A 95 -10.51 -27.28 19.30
N ASN A 96 -10.07 -28.53 19.46
CA ASN A 96 -8.74 -28.98 19.05
C ASN A 96 -8.73 -29.60 17.65
N MET A 97 -9.86 -30.12 17.17
CA MET A 97 -9.95 -30.86 15.92
C MET A 97 -10.48 -30.03 14.73
N ARG A 98 -11.19 -28.92 14.98
CA ARG A 98 -11.66 -28.02 13.92
C ARG A 98 -10.81 -26.76 13.85
N LYS A 99 -10.56 -26.31 12.63
CA LYS A 99 -9.94 -25.00 12.40
C LYS A 99 -10.94 -23.91 12.79
N ALA A 100 -10.45 -22.88 13.48
CA ALA A 100 -11.25 -21.70 13.81
C ALA A 100 -11.76 -21.00 12.53
N PHE A 101 -12.95 -20.42 12.63
CA PHE A 101 -13.51 -19.57 11.59
C PHE A 101 -12.55 -18.42 11.22
N LYS A 102 -12.49 -18.11 9.92
CA LYS A 102 -11.73 -16.98 9.38
C LYS A 102 -12.62 -16.18 8.45
N SER A 103 -12.69 -14.89 8.69
CA SER A 103 -13.29 -13.94 7.75
C SER A 103 -12.36 -13.71 6.56
N SER A 104 -12.92 -13.19 5.48
CA SER A 104 -12.13 -12.69 4.35
C SER A 104 -11.19 -11.57 4.81
N THR A 105 -9.95 -11.60 4.34
CA THR A 105 -8.92 -10.57 4.58
C THR A 105 -8.34 -10.04 3.26
N VAL A 106 -9.11 -10.11 2.18
CA VAL A 106 -8.71 -9.60 0.87
C VAL A 106 -8.51 -8.08 0.96
N GLN A 107 -7.40 -7.59 0.41
CA GLN A 107 -7.05 -6.18 0.34
C GLN A 107 -6.77 -5.80 -1.10
N ASP A 108 -7.43 -4.76 -1.58
CA ASP A 108 -7.21 -4.25 -2.93
C ASP A 108 -5.89 -3.48 -2.96
N GLN A 109 -5.05 -3.84 -3.93
CA GLN A 109 -3.73 -3.26 -4.15
C GLN A 109 -3.55 -2.98 -5.65
N GLN A 110 -2.53 -2.20 -6.02
CA GLN A 110 -2.23 -1.89 -7.42
C GLN A 110 -3.43 -1.22 -8.15
N VAL A 111 -4.12 -0.30 -7.47
CA VAL A 111 -5.35 0.35 -7.97
C VAL A 111 -5.13 1.21 -9.23
N LEU A 112 -3.90 1.56 -9.56
CA LEU A 112 -3.51 2.31 -10.76
C LEU A 112 -2.78 1.41 -11.77
N SER A 113 -3.43 0.33 -12.17
CA SER A 113 -2.92 -0.60 -13.17
C SER A 113 -3.45 -0.24 -14.57
N LYS A 114 -2.89 -0.87 -15.60
CA LYS A 114 -3.42 -0.71 -16.96
C LYS A 114 -4.87 -1.21 -17.10
N HIS A 115 -5.29 -2.18 -16.28
CA HIS A 115 -6.63 -2.75 -16.36
C HIS A 115 -7.69 -1.95 -15.60
N SER A 116 -7.29 -1.14 -14.61
CA SER A 116 -8.20 -0.22 -13.92
C SER A 116 -8.33 1.13 -14.63
N MET A 117 -7.67 1.29 -15.79
CA MET A 117 -7.74 2.51 -16.58
C MET A 117 -9.14 2.69 -17.17
N PRO A 118 -9.80 3.84 -16.95
CA PRO A 118 -11.08 4.12 -17.59
C PRO A 118 -10.96 4.13 -19.11
N ASN A 119 -11.99 3.64 -19.80
CA ASN A 119 -12.02 3.54 -21.27
C ASN A 119 -11.64 4.87 -21.95
N SER A 120 -12.12 6.00 -21.43
CA SER A 120 -11.80 7.30 -22.03
C SER A 120 -10.33 7.70 -21.90
N VAL A 121 -9.65 7.31 -20.81
CA VAL A 121 -8.21 7.51 -20.65
C VAL A 121 -7.44 6.54 -21.55
N ALA A 122 -7.94 5.31 -21.70
CA ALA A 122 -7.36 4.32 -22.60
C ALA A 122 -7.44 4.79 -24.07
N ASP A 123 -8.57 5.36 -24.48
CA ASP A 123 -8.76 5.94 -25.81
C ASP A 123 -7.74 7.07 -26.06
N MET A 124 -7.62 8.03 -25.13
CA MET A 124 -6.63 9.11 -25.21
C MET A 124 -5.18 8.59 -25.27
N HIS A 125 -4.87 7.57 -24.48
CA HIS A 125 -3.56 6.93 -24.50
C HIS A 125 -3.30 6.25 -25.85
N SER A 126 -4.33 5.64 -26.45
CA SER A 126 -4.21 4.94 -27.74
C SER A 126 -4.03 5.89 -28.94
N SER A 127 -4.60 7.10 -28.87
CA SER A 127 -4.45 8.14 -29.89
C SER A 127 -3.17 8.95 -29.74
N SER A 128 -2.42 8.77 -28.64
CA SER A 128 -1.15 9.46 -28.41
C SER A 128 -0.01 8.84 -29.22
N ASP A 129 1.04 9.64 -29.46
CA ASP A 129 2.22 9.18 -30.18
C ASP A 129 2.88 7.99 -29.47
N ARG A 130 3.13 6.93 -30.23
CA ARG A 130 3.76 5.72 -29.71
C ARG A 130 5.27 5.91 -29.62
N PRO A 131 5.93 5.31 -28.62
CA PRO A 131 7.38 5.38 -28.52
C PRO A 131 8.04 4.65 -29.69
N PRO A 132 9.29 5.03 -30.06
CA PRO A 132 10.06 4.31 -31.07
C PRO A 132 10.18 2.81 -30.73
N PRO A 133 10.13 1.90 -31.71
CA PRO A 133 10.14 0.46 -31.47
C PRO A 133 11.54 -0.08 -31.16
N LEU A 134 12.16 0.41 -30.08
CA LEU A 134 13.53 0.04 -29.67
C LEU A 134 13.65 -1.41 -29.21
N SER A 135 12.53 -2.07 -28.92
CA SER A 135 12.50 -3.51 -28.62
C SER A 135 13.01 -4.37 -29.76
N THR A 136 12.95 -3.89 -31.01
CA THR A 136 13.53 -4.57 -32.19
C THR A 136 15.06 -4.66 -32.12
N LEU A 137 15.71 -3.71 -31.45
CA LEU A 137 17.16 -3.64 -31.29
C LEU A 137 17.66 -4.50 -30.11
N THR A 138 16.75 -4.99 -29.26
CA THR A 138 17.08 -5.82 -28.09
C THR A 138 17.89 -7.07 -28.47
N ALA A 139 17.63 -7.66 -29.64
CA ALA A 139 18.34 -8.85 -30.11
C ALA A 139 19.84 -8.64 -30.39
N TYR A 140 20.26 -7.38 -30.57
CA TYR A 140 21.66 -7.03 -30.87
C TYR A 140 22.43 -6.56 -29.62
N ARG A 141 21.80 -6.60 -28.44
CA ARG A 141 22.43 -6.15 -27.20
C ARG A 141 23.18 -7.29 -26.51
N GLU A 142 24.37 -6.97 -25.99
CA GLU A 142 25.20 -7.93 -25.24
C GLU A 142 24.62 -8.29 -23.86
N ASP A 143 23.92 -7.34 -23.22
CA ASP A 143 23.37 -7.50 -21.87
C ASP A 143 21.99 -8.18 -21.82
N SER A 144 21.42 -8.54 -22.97
CA SER A 144 20.06 -9.10 -23.11
C SER A 144 18.95 -8.26 -22.46
N ALA A 145 19.24 -6.99 -22.14
CA ALA A 145 18.26 -6.09 -21.53
C ALA A 145 17.32 -5.54 -22.59
N ASP A 146 16.04 -5.37 -22.26
CA ASP A 146 15.07 -4.79 -23.19
C ASP A 146 15.44 -3.35 -23.53
N GLY A 147 15.71 -3.08 -24.81
CA GLY A 147 16.06 -1.75 -25.33
C GLY A 147 15.02 -0.69 -24.97
N MET A 148 13.74 -1.06 -24.85
CA MET A 148 12.69 -0.13 -24.44
C MET A 148 12.89 0.43 -23.03
N LYS A 149 13.46 -0.35 -22.10
CA LYS A 149 13.67 0.10 -20.71
C LYS A 149 14.67 1.25 -20.59
N PHE A 150 15.59 1.39 -21.55
CA PHE A 150 16.52 2.52 -21.60
C PHE A 150 15.84 3.82 -22.05
N TYR A 151 14.70 3.72 -22.73
CA TYR A 151 13.89 4.88 -23.13
C TYR A 151 12.79 5.18 -22.11
N SER A 152 12.06 4.15 -21.68
CA SER A 152 10.99 4.26 -20.69
C SER A 152 10.83 2.95 -19.92
N ASP A 153 11.01 3.02 -18.60
CA ASP A 153 10.80 1.89 -17.70
C ASP A 153 9.72 2.21 -16.65
N PRO A 154 8.50 1.68 -16.81
CA PRO A 154 7.42 1.85 -15.84
C PRO A 154 7.70 1.21 -14.47
N SER A 155 8.58 0.19 -14.37
CA SER A 155 8.89 -0.47 -13.09
C SER A 155 9.97 0.23 -12.28
N TYR A 156 10.72 1.16 -12.90
CA TYR A 156 11.85 1.85 -12.32
C TYR A 156 11.60 2.41 -10.91
N PHE A 157 10.50 3.15 -10.73
CA PHE A 157 10.17 3.75 -9.43
C PHE A 157 9.91 2.71 -8.35
N PHE A 158 9.22 1.62 -8.70
CA PHE A 158 8.94 0.54 -7.77
C PHE A 158 10.21 -0.22 -7.41
N ASP A 159 11.04 -0.55 -8.40
CA ASP A 159 12.30 -1.26 -8.21
C ASP A 159 13.25 -0.45 -7.32
N LEU A 160 13.42 0.85 -7.60
CA LEU A 160 14.23 1.77 -6.80
C LEU A 160 13.72 1.87 -5.35
N TRP A 161 12.40 2.02 -5.18
CA TRP A 161 11.79 2.08 -3.85
C TRP A 161 11.99 0.76 -3.09
N ARG A 162 11.74 -0.38 -3.73
CA ARG A 162 11.90 -1.71 -3.13
C ARG A 162 13.33 -1.90 -2.64
N ASP A 163 14.31 -1.58 -3.47
CA ASP A 163 15.72 -1.77 -3.16
C ASP A 163 16.14 -0.87 -1.97
N LYS A 164 15.66 0.39 -1.96
CA LYS A 164 15.84 1.30 -0.83
C LYS A 164 15.24 0.74 0.47
N MET A 165 14.01 0.24 0.43
CA MET A 165 13.34 -0.31 1.63
C MET A 165 14.05 -1.55 2.18
N LEU A 166 14.59 -2.39 1.29
CA LEU A 166 15.37 -3.56 1.68
C LEU A 166 16.69 -3.13 2.35
N GLN A 167 17.39 -2.15 1.76
CA GLN A 167 18.62 -1.60 2.33
C GLN A 167 18.36 -0.96 3.71
N ASP A 168 17.35 -0.10 3.82
CA ASP A 168 16.99 0.55 5.08
C ASP A 168 16.64 -0.48 6.18
N THR A 169 16.02 -1.61 5.79
CA THR A 169 15.71 -2.72 6.71
C THR A 169 16.97 -3.42 7.22
N GLU A 170 17.93 -3.70 6.33
CA GLU A 170 19.20 -4.32 6.70
C GLU A 170 20.05 -3.40 7.58
N ASP A 171 20.13 -2.11 7.25
CA ASP A 171 20.90 -1.13 8.01
C ASP A 171 20.32 -0.94 9.41
N LYS A 172 18.98 -0.88 9.52
CA LYS A 172 18.30 -0.84 10.82
C LYS A 172 18.52 -2.10 11.65
N ARG A 173 18.65 -3.26 11.01
CA ARG A 173 18.99 -4.52 11.69
C ARG A 173 20.43 -4.52 12.18
N LYS A 174 21.38 -4.08 11.36
CA LYS A 174 22.81 -3.96 11.72
C LYS A 174 23.02 -2.96 12.85
N GLU A 175 22.35 -1.82 12.80
CA GLU A 175 22.43 -0.80 13.84
C GLU A 175 21.94 -1.31 15.19
N ARG A 176 20.81 -2.03 15.23
CA ARG A 176 20.34 -2.70 16.46
C ARG A 176 21.34 -3.71 17.02
N ARG A 177 22.08 -4.43 16.16
CA ARG A 177 23.13 -5.35 16.61
C ARG A 177 24.32 -4.59 17.20
N LYS A 178 24.77 -3.51 16.54
CA LYS A 178 25.85 -2.64 17.05
C LYS A 178 25.49 -2.03 18.40
N GLN A 179 24.27 -1.52 18.56
CA GLN A 179 23.78 -0.98 19.84
C GLN A 179 23.76 -2.05 20.93
N ARG A 180 23.26 -3.27 20.66
CA ARG A 180 23.30 -4.38 21.63
C ARG A 180 24.72 -4.72 22.06
N VAL A 181 25.64 -4.81 21.09
CA VAL A 181 27.06 -5.09 21.36
C VAL A 181 27.69 -3.96 22.17
N SER A 182 27.44 -2.70 21.80
CA SER A 182 27.90 -1.52 22.54
C SER A 182 27.37 -1.48 23.97
N THR A 183 26.06 -1.73 24.17
CA THR A 183 25.45 -1.82 25.50
C THR A 183 26.01 -2.98 26.32
N PHE A 184 26.35 -4.11 25.68
CA PHE A 184 26.96 -5.24 26.37
C PHE A 184 28.38 -4.92 26.83
N TYR A 185 29.19 -4.30 25.97
CA TYR A 185 30.53 -3.84 26.33
C TYR A 185 30.51 -2.76 27.41
N SER A 186 29.55 -1.83 27.39
CA SER A 186 29.41 -0.82 28.45
C SER A 186 29.01 -1.43 29.79
N LEU A 187 28.07 -2.39 29.80
CA LEU A 187 27.69 -3.14 31.01
C LEU A 187 28.84 -3.98 31.56
N LEU A 188 29.59 -4.68 30.70
CA LEU A 188 30.77 -5.44 31.12
C LEU A 188 31.82 -4.51 31.75
N LYS A 189 32.12 -3.38 31.11
CA LYS A 189 33.07 -2.39 31.63
C LYS A 189 32.62 -1.85 33.00
N GLN A 190 31.33 -1.63 33.19
CA GLN A 190 30.78 -1.18 34.47
C GLN A 190 30.87 -2.25 35.55
N MET A 191 30.60 -3.53 35.24
CA MET A 191 30.77 -4.64 36.18
C MET A 191 32.24 -4.80 36.61
N VAL A 192 33.18 -4.65 35.68
CA VAL A 192 34.63 -4.69 35.96
C VAL A 192 35.09 -3.47 36.75
N PHE A 193 34.47 -2.30 36.59
CA PHE A 193 34.80 -1.12 37.39
C PHE A 193 34.24 -1.19 38.83
N HIS A 194 33.10 -1.84 39.04
CA HIS A 194 32.49 -2.00 40.38
C HIS A 194 33.02 -3.21 41.16
N SER A 195 33.56 -4.22 40.46
CA SER A 195 34.24 -5.34 41.09
C SER A 195 35.73 -5.13 40.91
N HIS A 196 36.48 -4.80 41.97
CA HIS A 196 37.95 -4.80 41.94
C HIS A 196 38.48 -6.24 41.81
N VAL A 197 38.14 -6.91 40.70
CA VAL A 197 38.46 -8.30 40.38
C VAL A 197 38.74 -8.40 38.89
N HIS A 198 39.97 -8.78 38.56
CA HIS A 198 40.48 -8.99 37.22
C HIS A 198 39.72 -10.15 36.53
N VAL A 199 38.96 -9.86 35.47
CA VAL A 199 38.31 -10.87 34.63
C VAL A 199 39.11 -11.04 33.32
N PRO A 200 39.53 -12.26 32.94
CA PRO A 200 40.30 -12.47 31.73
C PRO A 200 39.47 -12.22 30.47
N PHE A 201 40.10 -11.59 29.49
CA PHE A 201 39.55 -11.21 28.19
C PHE A 201 39.11 -12.46 27.41
N ILE A 202 37.79 -12.69 27.27
CA ILE A 202 37.27 -13.77 26.43
C ILE A 202 37.26 -13.31 24.97
N HIS A 203 38.04 -14.01 24.16
CA HIS A 203 38.16 -13.82 22.71
C HIS A 203 36.82 -14.12 22.01
N LEU A 204 36.34 -13.19 21.20
CA LEU A 204 35.15 -13.36 20.35
C LEU A 204 35.49 -14.34 19.20
N PRO A 205 34.72 -15.42 18.95
CA PRO A 205 35.04 -16.35 17.88
C PRO A 205 34.51 -15.84 16.53
N LYS A 206 35.38 -15.88 15.51
CA LYS A 206 35.03 -15.68 14.10
C LYS A 206 34.21 -16.89 13.60
N GLU A 207 33.12 -16.63 12.88
CA GLU A 207 32.31 -17.64 12.21
C GLU A 207 33.13 -18.39 11.14
N GLN A 208 33.18 -19.73 11.23
CA GLN A 208 33.63 -20.61 10.15
C GLN A 208 32.53 -21.63 9.85
N LYS A 209 32.04 -21.61 8.61
CA LYS A 209 31.07 -22.55 8.04
C LYS A 209 31.67 -23.96 7.92
N ARG A 210 30.94 -25.00 8.37
CA ARG A 210 30.97 -26.34 7.77
C ARG A 210 29.70 -27.14 8.13
N CYS A 211 29.15 -27.83 7.13
CA CYS A 211 27.99 -28.72 7.19
C CYS A 211 28.39 -30.21 7.23
N VAL A 212 27.41 -31.03 7.68
CA VAL A 212 27.15 -32.47 7.51
C VAL A 212 27.67 -33.46 8.58
N GLU A 213 26.69 -33.93 9.40
CA GLU A 213 26.28 -35.30 9.85
C GLU A 213 27.30 -36.48 9.79
N SER A 214 27.33 -37.48 10.68
CA SER A 214 26.24 -38.11 11.46
C SER A 214 26.75 -39.05 12.58
N SER A 215 25.91 -39.28 13.60
CA SER A 215 25.86 -40.45 14.53
C SER A 215 27.04 -40.63 15.50
N THR A 216 26.92 -40.92 16.80
CA THR A 216 25.93 -41.56 17.68
C THR A 216 26.22 -41.10 19.11
N LEU A 217 25.20 -40.94 19.98
CA LEU A 217 25.15 -41.48 21.36
C LEU A 217 24.11 -40.75 22.25
N GLN A 218 23.23 -41.61 22.79
CA GLN A 218 22.47 -41.57 24.04
C GLN A 218 21.75 -40.30 24.54
N ARG A 219 20.45 -40.52 24.81
CA ARG A 219 19.49 -39.58 25.39
C ARG A 219 19.81 -39.33 26.87
N GLU A 220 20.24 -38.11 27.18
CA GLU A 220 20.07 -37.52 28.52
C GLU A 220 18.81 -36.67 28.55
N VAL A 221 17.94 -36.91 29.54
CA VAL A 221 16.76 -36.09 29.81
C VAL A 221 17.22 -34.74 30.39
N LYS A 222 17.49 -33.77 29.51
CA LYS A 222 17.73 -32.38 29.90
C LYS A 222 16.45 -31.77 30.44
N LYS A 223 16.48 -31.36 31.73
CA LYS A 223 15.44 -30.52 32.33
C LYS A 223 15.29 -29.24 31.51
N VAL A 224 14.22 -29.15 30.72
CA VAL A 224 13.89 -27.98 29.92
C VAL A 224 13.46 -26.87 30.88
N ARG A 225 14.24 -25.79 30.95
CA ARG A 225 13.80 -24.57 31.65
C ARG A 225 12.60 -24.00 30.89
N LYS A 226 11.52 -23.71 31.61
CA LYS A 226 10.29 -23.12 31.08
C LYS A 226 10.64 -21.89 30.23
N ALA A 227 10.35 -21.95 28.95
CA ALA A 227 10.59 -20.84 28.03
C ALA A 227 9.80 -19.62 28.53
N ARG A 228 10.50 -18.50 28.72
CA ARG A 228 9.88 -17.23 29.10
C ARG A 228 8.81 -16.89 28.06
N ASN A 229 7.56 -16.81 28.50
CA ASN A 229 6.43 -16.50 27.64
C ASN A 229 6.54 -15.03 27.21
N ARG A 230 6.98 -14.81 25.96
CA ARG A 230 7.14 -13.47 25.36
C ARG A 230 5.88 -12.99 24.62
N ARG A 231 4.74 -13.66 24.78
CA ARG A 231 3.52 -13.34 24.00
C ARG A 231 3.07 -11.89 24.15
N GLN A 232 3.21 -11.31 25.34
CA GLN A 232 2.90 -9.90 25.59
C GLN A 232 3.84 -8.94 24.84
N GLU A 233 5.14 -9.24 24.79
CA GLU A 233 6.13 -8.44 24.04
C GLU A 233 5.84 -8.47 22.54
N TRP A 234 5.44 -9.62 22.00
CA TRP A 234 5.11 -9.78 20.58
C TRP A 234 3.80 -9.07 20.23
N ASN A 235 2.78 -9.18 21.08
CA ASN A 235 1.54 -8.42 20.93
C ASN A 235 1.80 -6.91 20.95
N MET A 236 2.67 -6.44 21.85
CA MET A 236 3.06 -5.04 21.90
C MET A 236 3.86 -4.64 20.65
N MET A 237 4.72 -5.52 20.10
CA MET A 237 5.47 -5.25 18.87
C MET A 237 4.61 -5.23 17.60
N ALA A 238 3.44 -5.86 17.61
CA ALA A 238 2.51 -5.87 16.48
C ALA A 238 1.79 -4.53 16.26
N PHE A 239 1.71 -3.66 17.28
CA PHE A 239 1.15 -2.32 17.12
C PHE A 239 2.14 -1.37 16.45
N ASP A 240 1.61 -0.49 15.60
CA ASP A 240 2.39 0.59 15.01
C ASP A 240 2.87 1.56 16.09
N LYS A 241 4.01 2.23 15.87
CA LYS A 241 4.72 2.95 16.94
C LYS A 241 3.88 4.03 17.63
N GLU A 242 2.94 4.62 16.91
CA GLU A 242 2.10 5.74 17.36
C GLU A 242 0.90 5.29 18.21
N LEU A 243 0.63 3.98 18.31
CA LEU A 243 -0.55 3.42 18.96
C LEU A 243 -0.22 2.52 20.18
N ARG A 244 1.02 2.55 20.68
CA ARG A 244 1.39 1.81 21.90
C ARG A 244 0.94 2.59 23.15
N PRO A 245 0.29 1.95 24.13
CA PRO A 245 -0.01 2.60 25.41
C PRO A 245 1.29 2.91 26.18
N ASP A 246 1.53 4.18 26.52
CA ASP A 246 2.70 4.59 27.30
C ASP A 246 2.59 4.09 28.76
N HIS A 247 3.64 3.41 29.23
CA HIS A 247 3.83 3.13 30.65
C HIS A 247 4.63 4.26 31.29
N HIS A 248 3.97 5.38 31.57
CA HIS A 248 4.48 6.36 32.53
C HIS A 248 4.33 5.80 33.95
N HIS A 249 5.44 5.46 34.59
CA HIS A 249 5.49 5.21 36.03
C HIS A 249 5.69 6.55 36.76
N PRO A 250 4.88 6.89 37.79
CA PRO A 250 4.99 8.15 38.50
C PRO A 250 6.15 8.09 39.51
N GLN A 251 7.12 9.00 39.40
CA GLN A 251 8.09 9.23 40.48
C GLN A 251 7.82 10.59 41.15
N THR A 252 7.71 10.49 42.47
CA THR A 252 7.36 11.50 43.46
C THR A 252 8.46 12.54 43.69
N LEU A 253 8.05 13.81 43.65
CA LEU A 253 8.38 14.97 44.49
C LEU A 253 9.80 15.17 45.13
N ARG A 254 10.35 16.36 44.85
CA ARG A 254 11.24 17.26 45.65
C ARG A 254 12.76 17.04 45.66
N ARG A 255 13.46 17.91 44.92
CA ARG A 255 14.54 18.77 45.44
C ARG A 255 14.69 20.02 44.56
N GLY A 256 14.63 21.20 45.16
CA GLY A 256 14.74 22.51 44.50
C GLY A 256 16.13 23.13 44.58
N ALA A 257 16.18 24.40 44.14
CA ALA A 257 17.30 25.35 43.96
C ALA A 257 17.93 25.29 42.54
N SER A 258 17.55 26.19 41.60
CA SER A 258 17.89 27.62 41.46
C SER A 258 19.20 27.86 40.70
N SER A 259 19.14 28.41 39.48
CA SER A 259 19.72 29.71 39.10
C SER A 259 19.52 30.01 37.60
N GLU A 260 18.84 31.14 37.36
CA GLU A 260 19.14 32.21 36.37
C GLU A 260 19.36 31.91 34.88
N GLY A 261 18.62 32.66 34.04
CA GLY A 261 18.97 32.85 32.62
C GLY A 261 17.80 33.21 31.70
N SER A 262 17.06 34.28 32.01
CA SER A 262 16.02 34.87 31.16
C SER A 262 16.62 35.48 29.87
N LEU A 263 15.95 35.32 28.73
CA LEU A 263 15.41 36.37 27.83
C LEU A 263 15.29 35.89 26.36
N SER A 264 14.02 35.86 25.91
CA SER A 264 13.50 35.91 24.52
C SER A 264 13.57 37.38 24.00
N PRO A 265 13.20 37.78 22.74
CA PRO A 265 12.28 37.14 21.79
C PRO A 265 12.52 37.35 20.25
N ASP A 266 11.58 36.79 19.49
CA ASP A 266 11.11 37.13 18.13
C ASP A 266 11.65 36.39 16.89
N GLY A 267 10.71 35.79 16.14
CA GLY A 267 10.68 35.94 14.68
C GLY A 267 10.46 34.71 13.79
N ARG A 268 9.19 34.32 13.60
CA ARG A 268 8.60 33.70 12.38
C ARG A 268 8.87 32.22 12.10
N LEU A 269 7.95 31.36 12.57
CA LEU A 269 7.64 30.07 11.94
C LEU A 269 6.43 30.24 11.01
N VAL A 270 6.65 30.03 9.71
CA VAL A 270 5.61 29.99 8.68
C VAL A 270 4.95 28.61 8.73
N PHE A 271 3.72 28.53 9.21
CA PHE A 271 2.85 27.36 9.07
C PHE A 271 2.19 27.40 7.68
N PHE A 272 2.43 26.39 6.84
CA PHE A 272 1.54 26.07 5.73
C PHE A 272 0.54 25.01 6.19
N VAL A 273 -0.65 25.46 6.59
CA VAL A 273 -1.85 24.64 6.75
C VAL A 273 -2.75 24.97 5.55
N PHE A 274 -3.03 24.00 4.69
CA PHE A 274 -4.13 24.10 3.73
C PHE A 274 -5.30 23.27 4.27
N GLU A 275 -6.18 23.94 5.00
CA GLU A 275 -7.54 23.52 5.29
C GLU A 275 -8.45 24.25 4.28
N PHE A 276 -9.15 23.50 3.42
CA PHE A 276 -10.24 24.03 2.60
C PHE A 276 -11.55 23.59 3.22
N TYR A 277 -12.12 24.45 4.08
CA TYR A 277 -13.53 24.37 4.43
C TYR A 277 -14.38 25.11 3.40
N PHE A 278 -15.31 24.34 2.87
CA PHE A 278 -16.45 24.68 2.04
C PHE A 278 -17.39 25.61 2.82
N VAL A 279 -17.76 26.77 2.26
CA VAL A 279 -18.92 27.55 2.72
C VAL A 279 -19.88 27.65 1.54
N GLY A 280 -21.06 27.05 1.71
CA GLY A 280 -22.23 27.33 0.89
C GLY A 280 -23.28 28.01 1.76
N LEU A 281 -23.50 29.30 1.47
CA LEU A 281 -24.78 30.03 1.38
C LEU A 281 -24.48 31.50 1.08
#